data_AF-A0A918XBB9-F1
#
_entry.id   AF-A0A918XBB9-F1
#
_cell.length_a   1.000
_cell.length_b   1.000
_cell.length_c   1.000
_cell.angle_alpha   90.00
_cell.angle_beta   90.00
_cell.angle_gamma   90.00
#
_symmetry.space_group_name_H-M   'P 1'
#
loop_
_entity.id
_entity.type
_entity.pdbx_description
1 polymer ?
#
loop_
_entity_poly.entity_id
_entity_poly.type
_entity_poly.pdbx_seq_one_letter_code
_entity_poly.pdbx_strand_id
1 'polypeptide(L)' 'MSWSQRIAAGLAVGAAALALPFAASPASASDWELAGGFGDYETCFLEGYSYVYEEGNDDLSEFKCEKNGTWQVWVR' A
#
# COMPACT_ATOMS: atom_id res chain seq x y z
N MET A 1 19.29 -19.58 -11.13
CA MET A 1 18.95 -18.79 -9.92
C MET A 1 17.59 -19.29 -9.42
N SER A 2 17.50 -19.74 -8.18
CA SER A 2 16.35 -20.48 -7.63
C SER A 2 15.24 -19.54 -7.16
N TRP A 3 14.05 -19.70 -7.73
CA TRP A 3 12.78 -19.04 -7.39
C TRP A 3 12.15 -19.74 -6.18
N SER A 4 12.73 -19.58 -4.98
CA SER A 4 12.21 -20.29 -3.78
C SER A 4 12.28 -19.50 -2.47
N GLN A 5 12.38 -18.18 -2.49
CA GLN A 5 12.63 -17.44 -1.25
C GLN A 5 11.83 -16.15 -1.08
N ARG A 6 10.49 -16.17 -1.17
CA ARG A 6 9.64 -15.07 -0.66
C ARG A 6 8.26 -15.53 -0.21
N ILE A 7 8.16 -16.50 0.69
CA ILE A 7 6.93 -16.69 1.49
C ILE A 7 7.34 -17.03 2.93
N ALA A 8 7.32 -16.02 3.79
CA ALA A 8 7.25 -16.16 5.24
C ALA A 8 6.32 -15.01 5.69
N ALA A 9 5.02 -15.27 5.92
CA ALA A 9 4.50 -15.63 7.25
C ALA A 9 5.14 -14.71 8.30
N GLY A 10 4.53 -13.57 8.65
CA GLY A 10 3.27 -13.54 9.38
C GLY A 10 3.53 -14.00 10.81
N LEU A 11 3.67 -13.07 11.76
CA LEU A 11 3.44 -13.30 13.19
C LEU A 11 3.38 -11.94 13.92
N ALA A 12 2.16 -11.58 14.29
CA ALA A 12 1.83 -10.52 15.20
C ALA A 12 2.56 -10.70 16.54
N VAL A 13 3.16 -9.62 17.06
CA VAL A 13 3.52 -9.52 18.47
C VAL A 13 2.67 -8.42 19.06
N GLY A 14 1.53 -8.84 19.62
CA GLY A 14 0.74 -8.03 20.52
C GLY A 14 1.46 -7.86 21.85
N ALA A 15 1.77 -6.62 22.21
CA ALA A 15 2.06 -6.24 23.58
C ALA A 15 0.87 -5.41 24.07
N ALA A 16 0.01 -6.04 24.88
CA ALA A 16 -1.04 -5.34 25.60
C ALA A 16 -0.41 -4.41 26.64
N ALA A 17 -0.67 -3.11 26.53
CA ALA A 17 -0.44 -2.14 27.61
C ALA A 17 -1.77 -1.45 27.91
N LEU A 18 -2.39 -1.85 29.01
CA LEU A 18 -3.59 -1.25 29.58
C LEU A 18 -3.28 0.16 30.08
N ALA A 19 -3.71 1.21 29.37
CA ALA A 19 -4.00 2.51 29.97
C ALA A 19 -4.73 3.45 28.98
N LEU A 20 -5.87 3.97 29.43
CA LEU A 20 -6.63 5.13 28.91
C LEU A 20 -7.56 4.86 27.70
N PRO A 21 -8.89 5.01 27.86
CA PRO A 21 -9.84 4.93 26.76
C PRO A 21 -9.86 6.27 26.01
N PHE A 22 -8.76 6.59 25.35
CA PHE A 22 -8.84 7.42 24.15
C PHE A 22 -8.78 6.46 22.98
N ALA A 23 -9.95 5.89 22.65
CA ALA A 23 -10.19 5.21 21.40
C ALA A 23 -10.14 6.24 20.26
N ALA A 24 -8.97 6.83 20.02
CA ALA A 24 -8.58 7.17 18.68
C ALA A 24 -8.33 5.81 18.04
N SER A 25 -9.35 5.25 17.40
CA SER A 25 -9.15 4.15 16.46
C SER A 25 -7.91 4.51 15.64
N PRO A 26 -6.88 3.65 15.55
CA PRO A 26 -5.88 3.89 14.54
C PRO A 26 -6.67 4.07 13.26
N ALA A 27 -6.52 5.21 12.59
CA ALA A 27 -6.95 5.30 11.20
C ALA A 27 -6.17 4.18 10.54
N SER A 28 -6.83 3.05 10.32
CA SER A 28 -6.28 1.92 9.58
C SER A 28 -6.07 2.48 8.19
N ALA A 29 -4.93 3.11 7.96
CA ALA A 29 -4.45 3.31 6.61
C ALA A 29 -4.41 1.91 6.02
N SER A 30 -5.22 1.68 4.99
CA SER A 30 -5.34 0.38 4.36
C SER A 30 -3.94 -0.16 4.03
N ASP A 31 -3.78 -1.48 4.05
CA ASP A 31 -2.55 -2.07 3.55
C ASP A 31 -2.33 -1.63 2.10
N TRP A 32 -1.08 -1.45 1.69
CA TRP A 32 -0.77 -1.05 0.32
C TRP A 32 -1.14 -2.15 -0.66
N GLU A 33 -1.98 -1.81 -1.63
CA GLU A 33 -2.44 -2.72 -2.68
C GLU A 33 -1.81 -2.38 -4.02
N LEU A 34 -1.41 -3.40 -4.78
CA LEU A 34 -0.82 -3.21 -6.10
C LEU A 34 -1.94 -2.95 -7.12
N ALA A 35 -2.03 -1.72 -7.62
CA ALA A 35 -3.03 -1.33 -8.62
C ALA A 35 -2.56 -1.54 -10.07
N GLY A 36 -1.24 -1.61 -10.33
CA GLY A 36 -0.75 -1.79 -11.70
C GLY A 36 0.77 -1.75 -11.86
N GLY A 37 1.23 -2.06 -13.07
CA GLY A 37 2.65 -2.08 -13.44
C GLY A 37 2.92 -1.43 -14.80
N PHE A 38 3.89 -0.52 -14.85
CA PHE A 38 4.18 0.38 -15.97
C PHE A 38 5.67 0.41 -16.33
N GLY A 39 5.97 0.73 -17.60
CA GLY A 39 7.33 0.79 -18.12
C GLY A 39 8.15 1.95 -17.58
N ASP A 40 7.49 3.07 -17.30
CA ASP A 40 8.09 4.34 -16.91
C ASP A 40 7.41 4.94 -15.67
N TYR A 41 8.12 5.86 -15.02
CA TYR A 41 7.68 6.50 -13.77
C TYR A 41 6.53 7.46 -14.01
N GLU A 42 6.54 8.16 -15.15
CA GLU A 42 5.53 9.17 -15.47
C GLU A 42 4.15 8.54 -15.58
N THR A 43 4.03 7.43 -16.31
CA THR A 43 2.79 6.65 -16.41
C THR A 43 2.37 6.13 -15.04
N CYS A 44 3.31 5.58 -14.24
CA CYS A 44 2.98 5.14 -12.89
C CYS A 44 2.41 6.25 -12.00
N PHE A 45 2.99 7.46 -12.09
CA PHE A 45 2.54 8.60 -11.29
C PHE A 45 1.16 9.08 -11.74
N LEU A 46 0.94 9.23 -13.05
CA LEU A 46 -0.35 9.67 -13.59
C LEU A 46 -1.47 8.69 -13.25
N GLU A 47 -1.22 7.39 -13.38
CA GLU A 47 -2.18 6.35 -13.07
C GLU A 47 -2.49 6.32 -11.57
N GLY A 48 -1.47 6.37 -10.71
CA GLY A 48 -1.67 6.45 -9.25
C GLY A 48 -2.43 7.70 -8.81
N TYR A 49 -2.14 8.83 -9.45
CA TYR A 49 -2.89 10.06 -9.23
C TYR A 49 -4.35 9.91 -9.65
N SER A 50 -4.62 9.31 -10.81
CA SER A 50 -5.98 9.06 -11.29
C SER A 50 -6.77 8.15 -10.33
N TYR A 51 -6.15 7.05 -9.86
CA TYR A 51 -6.81 6.10 -8.94
C TYR A 51 -7.28 6.76 -7.63
N VAL A 52 -6.47 7.64 -7.07
CA VAL A 52 -6.74 8.30 -5.78
C VAL A 52 -7.60 9.55 -5.95
N TYR A 53 -7.34 10.38 -6.97
CA TYR A 53 -7.89 11.74 -7.04
C TYR A 53 -8.94 11.95 -8.12
N GLU A 54 -8.97 11.14 -9.19
CA GLU A 54 -9.90 11.35 -10.31
C GLU A 54 -11.03 10.30 -10.37
N GLU A 55 -10.75 9.07 -9.96
CA GLU A 55 -11.70 7.96 -10.09
C GLU A 55 -12.77 7.94 -8.98
N GLY A 56 -12.70 8.86 -8.00
CA GLY A 56 -13.68 8.97 -6.93
C GLY A 56 -13.65 7.81 -5.94
N ASN A 57 -12.51 7.13 -5.81
CA ASN A 57 -12.29 6.12 -4.79
C ASN A 57 -12.07 6.82 -3.44
N ASP A 58 -13.15 7.14 -2.73
CA ASP A 58 -13.10 7.71 -1.37
C ASP A 58 -12.36 6.80 -0.37
N ASP A 59 -12.17 5.52 -0.72
CA ASP A 59 -11.45 4.53 0.06
C ASP A 59 -9.92 4.60 -0.14
N LEU A 60 -9.44 5.21 -1.22
CA LEU A 60 -8.02 5.36 -1.54
C LEU A 60 -7.57 6.80 -1.27
N SER A 61 -6.61 6.97 -0.37
CA SER A 61 -6.12 8.27 0.08
C SER A 61 -4.69 8.56 -0.39
N GLU A 62 -3.92 7.52 -0.67
CA GLU A 62 -2.49 7.64 -0.98
C GLU A 62 -2.09 6.71 -2.12
N PHE A 63 -1.16 7.18 -2.95
CA PHE A 63 -0.49 6.34 -3.94
C PHE A 63 1.03 6.48 -3.84
N LYS A 64 1.75 5.46 -4.27
CA LYS A 64 3.20 5.49 -4.46
C LYS A 64 3.62 4.69 -5.68
N CYS A 65 4.76 5.06 -6.23
CA CYS A 65 5.41 4.34 -7.33
C CYS A 65 6.67 3.66 -6.82
N GLU A 66 6.71 2.33 -6.91
CA GLU A 66 7.88 1.53 -6.52
C GLU A 66 8.45 0.81 -7.73
N LYS A 67 9.78 0.79 -7.88
CA LYS A 67 10.45 0.10 -8.98
C LYS A 67 10.92 -1.29 -8.54
N ASN A 68 10.32 -2.34 -9.08
CA ASN A 68 10.69 -3.73 -8.81
C ASN A 68 10.71 -4.53 -10.12
N GLY A 69 11.67 -4.19 -10.98
CA GLY A 69 11.71 -4.59 -12.39
C GLY A 69 11.06 -3.52 -13.26
N THR A 70 9.74 -3.50 -13.28
CA THR A 70 8.90 -2.42 -13.84
C THR A 70 8.46 -1.45 -12.72
N TRP A 71 7.99 -0.27 -13.09
CA TRP A 71 7.35 0.63 -12.13
C TRP A 71 6.01 0.05 -11.71
N GLN A 72 5.68 0.12 -10.43
CA GLN A 72 4.48 -0.45 -9.87
C GLN A 72 3.75 0.64 -9.09
N VAL A 73 2.47 0.83 -9.39
CA VAL A 73 1.62 1.73 -8.64
C VAL A 73 0.99 0.97 -7.48
N TRP A 74 1.15 1.52 -6.29
CA TRP A 74 0.54 1.02 -5.07
C TRP A 74 -0.39 2.08 -4.53
N VAL A 75 -1.57 1.68 -4.08
CA VAL A 75 -2.61 2.55 -3.53
C VAL A 75 -3.02 2.08 -2.14
N ARG A 76 -3.53 2.97 -1.30
CA ARG A 76 -4.16 2.65 -0.01
C ARG A 76 -5.09 3.76 0.44
#